data_AF-A0A0C9U7V4-F1
#
_entry.id   AF-A0A0C9U7V4-F1
#
_cell.length_a   1.000
_cell.length_b   1.000
_cell.length_c   1.000
_cell.angle_alpha   90.00
_cell.angle_beta   90.00
_cell.angle_gamma   90.00
#
_symmetry.space_group_name_H-M   'P 1'
#
loop_
_entity.id
_entity.type
_entity.pdbx_description
1 polymer ?
#
loop_
_entity_poly.entity_id
_entity_poly.type
_entity_poly.pdbx_seq_one_letter_code
_entity_poly.pdbx_strand_id
1 'polypeptide(L)'
;MDIERFHVVDIQRGSDEELEARIVSDAEAGRALASRLDGFELRDNVLSVDVSANNTLEDMSVAINQDTDVLTISWRSPSVRYVAQYIEVETTNAKLAELDGKPYAGRRIKVEMNTLPPGRFLPNFQPNAIKISNLPRSITHEEVIALFTGSSSVKRFLVGGFGVIMPDVEQVVRMLRDDIERAASNRLRQFDQPSGTPGMDGVVSVRAHFSSWDEAHVAHTSLSGKRYGSQPVCLRLPDPFTIIVPSEQYTAQKAQWDALMSSIGDRRACMLIVHDAWNIVRTPLSGPAKEAMGAMKVRVENLAKGEMVEGWHRSLCLSNNPFLRRVFGETGAYVRADWKRQSLKMYGAPRAVDLARNMIKNELERLAPLDYTVTFLKG
;
A
#
# COMPACT_ATOMS: atom_id res chain seq x y z
N MET A 1 0.88 17.05 -12.89
CA MET A 1 -0.21 16.22 -12.32
C MET A 1 -1.40 17.15 -12.16
N ASP A 2 -2.49 16.90 -12.87
CA ASP A 2 -3.76 17.62 -12.65
C ASP A 2 -4.35 17.15 -11.31
N ILE A 3 -4.47 18.08 -10.35
CA ILE A 3 -5.01 17.80 -9.02
C ILE A 3 -6.53 17.52 -9.10
N GLU A 4 -7.20 18.00 -10.14
CA GLU A 4 -8.65 17.81 -10.37
C GLU A 4 -9.04 16.37 -10.73
N ARG A 5 -8.07 15.49 -11.03
CA ARG A 5 -8.34 14.09 -11.40
C ARG A 5 -8.38 13.13 -10.21
N PHE A 6 -8.10 13.61 -9.00
CA PHE A 6 -8.05 12.80 -7.79
C PHE A 6 -9.05 13.32 -6.77
N HIS A 7 -9.99 12.47 -6.38
CA HIS A 7 -10.94 12.76 -5.33
C HIS A 7 -10.71 11.83 -4.14
N VAL A 8 -10.27 12.41 -3.03
CA VAL A 8 -10.23 11.69 -1.75
C VAL A 8 -11.68 11.51 -1.30
N VAL A 9 -12.15 10.27 -1.31
CA VAL A 9 -13.50 9.90 -0.93
C VAL A 9 -13.61 9.75 0.58
N ASP A 10 -12.56 9.26 1.23
CA ASP A 10 -12.56 9.04 2.67
C ASP A 10 -11.13 8.95 3.22
N ILE A 11 -10.93 9.34 4.47
CA ILE A 11 -9.71 9.10 5.24
C ILE A 11 -10.13 8.64 6.63
N GLN A 12 -9.82 7.40 7.00
CA GLN A 12 -10.18 6.84 8.30
C GLN A 12 -8.97 6.27 9.04
N ARG A 13 -9.02 6.38 10.37
CA ARG A 13 -8.04 5.75 11.27
C ARG A 13 -8.41 4.30 11.46
N GLY A 14 -7.51 3.40 11.11
CA GLY A 14 -7.58 1.99 11.40
C GLY A 14 -7.32 1.68 12.88
N SER A 15 -7.41 0.40 13.22
CA SER A 15 -7.33 -0.16 14.59
C SER A 15 -5.94 -0.06 15.22
N ASP A 16 -4.91 0.22 14.43
CA ASP A 16 -3.49 0.19 14.85
C ASP A 16 -2.78 1.54 14.59
N GLU A 17 -3.52 2.66 14.71
CA GLU A 17 -3.08 4.02 14.34
C GLU A 17 -2.74 4.25 12.86
N GLU A 18 -2.83 3.23 12.00
CA GLU A 18 -2.67 3.37 10.55
C GLU A 18 -3.80 4.21 9.93
N LEU A 19 -3.46 5.14 9.04
CA LEU A 19 -4.41 5.99 8.32
C LEU A 19 -4.63 5.42 6.92
N GLU A 20 -5.85 5.04 6.60
CA GLU A 20 -6.24 4.59 5.26
C GLU A 20 -7.00 5.70 4.54
N ALA A 21 -6.57 6.00 3.31
CA ALA A 21 -7.20 7.00 2.46
C ALA A 21 -7.74 6.34 1.19
N ARG A 22 -9.03 6.53 0.92
CA ARG A 22 -9.66 6.08 -0.31
C ARG A 22 -9.67 7.20 -1.34
N ILE A 23 -9.02 6.97 -2.47
CA ILE A 23 -8.90 7.95 -3.56
C ILE A 23 -9.56 7.37 -4.81
N VAL A 24 -10.47 8.12 -5.42
CA VAL A 24 -11.04 7.82 -6.73
C VAL A 24 -10.37 8.72 -7.76
N SER A 25 -9.91 8.12 -8.84
CA SER A 25 -9.34 8.84 -9.99
C SER A 25 -9.71 8.15 -11.30
N ASP A 26 -9.30 8.73 -12.41
CA ASP A 26 -9.23 8.00 -13.67
C ASP A 26 -8.26 6.81 -13.57
N ALA A 27 -8.48 5.77 -14.38
CA ALA A 27 -7.78 4.49 -14.27
C ALA A 27 -6.29 4.57 -14.64
N GLU A 28 -5.88 5.54 -15.45
CA GLU A 28 -4.49 5.73 -15.87
C GLU A 28 -3.71 6.51 -14.80
N ALA A 29 -4.27 7.62 -14.32
CA ALA A 29 -3.70 8.41 -13.25
C ALA A 29 -3.68 7.64 -11.91
N GLY A 30 -4.69 6.80 -11.65
CA GLY A 30 -4.74 5.93 -10.47
C GLY A 30 -3.66 4.86 -10.48
N ARG A 31 -3.41 4.23 -11.63
CA ARG A 31 -2.30 3.28 -11.82
C ARG A 31 -0.94 3.97 -11.68
N ALA A 32 -0.77 5.14 -12.29
CA ALA A 32 0.45 5.92 -12.15
C ALA A 32 0.70 6.34 -10.70
N LEU A 33 -0.34 6.77 -9.98
CA LEU A 33 -0.25 7.15 -8.57
C LEU A 33 0.08 5.95 -7.68
N ALA A 34 -0.61 4.83 -7.85
CA ALA A 34 -0.31 3.61 -7.10
C ALA A 34 1.10 3.11 -7.37
N SER A 35 1.55 3.03 -8.63
CA SER A 35 2.92 2.61 -8.93
C SER A 35 4.02 3.45 -8.27
N ARG A 36 3.70 4.69 -7.87
CA ARG A 36 4.63 5.61 -7.20
C ARG A 36 4.51 5.63 -5.68
N LEU A 37 3.31 5.45 -5.16
CA LEU A 37 3.04 5.48 -3.72
C LEU A 37 3.11 4.08 -3.09
N ASP A 38 2.97 3.03 -3.89
CA ASP A 38 3.01 1.66 -3.42
C ASP A 38 4.44 1.25 -3.07
N GLY A 39 4.68 0.94 -1.79
CA GLY A 39 6.01 0.69 -1.24
C GLY A 39 6.74 1.97 -0.78
N PHE A 40 6.04 3.11 -0.76
CA PHE A 40 6.60 4.37 -0.29
C PHE A 40 6.62 4.45 1.23
N GLU A 41 7.76 4.77 1.84
CA GLU A 41 7.86 4.91 3.29
C GLU A 41 7.38 6.30 3.73
N LEU A 42 6.22 6.37 4.39
CA LEU A 42 5.67 7.57 5.01
C LEU A 42 5.72 7.42 6.53
N ARG A 43 6.52 8.26 7.20
CA ARG A 43 6.64 8.29 8.68
C ARG A 43 6.99 6.93 9.29
N ASP A 44 7.98 6.25 8.72
CA ASP A 44 8.46 4.92 9.12
C ASP A 44 7.47 3.77 8.84
N ASN A 45 6.33 4.04 8.17
CA ASN A 45 5.39 3.04 7.66
C ASN A 45 5.47 2.92 6.14
N VAL A 46 5.42 1.69 5.61
CA VAL A 46 5.39 1.47 4.16
C VAL A 46 3.95 1.55 3.67
N LEU A 47 3.66 2.55 2.84
CA LEU A 47 2.37 2.71 2.19
C LEU A 47 2.10 1.54 1.25
N SER A 48 0.95 0.92 1.44
CA SER A 48 0.36 -0.01 0.48
C SER A 48 -0.74 0.72 -0.26
N VAL A 49 -0.58 0.87 -1.58
CA VAL A 49 -1.54 1.54 -2.45
C VAL A 49 -2.03 0.56 -3.49
N ASP A 50 -3.34 0.46 -3.56
CA ASP A 50 -4.03 -0.52 -4.37
C ASP A 50 -5.05 0.18 -5.27
N VAL A 51 -5.15 -0.26 -6.52
CA VAL A 51 -6.05 0.33 -7.51
C VAL A 51 -7.15 -0.68 -7.80
N SER A 52 -8.32 -0.42 -7.22
CA SER A 52 -9.53 -1.15 -7.58
C SER A 52 -10.40 -0.31 -8.53
N ALA A 53 -10.91 -0.95 -9.57
CA ALA A 53 -11.88 -0.32 -10.45
C ALA A 53 -13.22 -0.18 -9.71
N ASN A 54 -13.74 1.04 -9.64
CA ASN A 54 -15.05 1.29 -9.04
C ASN A 54 -16.13 0.58 -9.88
N ASN A 55 -16.69 -0.50 -9.34
CA ASN A 55 -17.85 -1.24 -9.85
C ASN A 55 -17.60 -2.17 -11.07
N THR A 56 -16.45 -2.85 -11.16
CA THR A 56 -16.29 -4.03 -12.03
C THR A 56 -15.44 -5.07 -11.30
N LEU A 57 -16.09 -5.94 -10.52
CA LEU A 57 -15.44 -7.16 -9.98
C LEU A 57 -15.72 -8.39 -10.86
N GLU A 58 -16.35 -8.19 -12.03
CA GLU A 58 -17.04 -9.28 -12.72
C GLU A 58 -16.54 -9.60 -14.14
N ASP A 59 -15.64 -8.80 -14.69
CA ASP A 59 -14.73 -9.30 -15.73
C ASP A 59 -13.35 -9.22 -15.13
N MET A 60 -12.75 -10.40 -14.94
CA MET A 60 -11.44 -10.56 -14.35
C MET A 60 -11.38 -10.14 -12.86
N SER A 61 -11.69 -11.09 -11.97
CA SER A 61 -10.91 -11.29 -10.73
C SER A 61 -9.46 -11.67 -11.06
N VAL A 62 -8.86 -10.98 -12.03
CA VAL A 62 -7.44 -11.08 -12.32
C VAL A 62 -6.81 -10.32 -11.19
N ALA A 63 -5.89 -11.00 -10.52
CA ALA A 63 -4.71 -10.39 -9.91
C ALA A 63 -4.61 -8.93 -10.34
N ILE A 64 -4.62 -8.00 -9.39
CA ILE A 64 -4.28 -6.61 -9.72
C ILE A 64 -3.12 -6.72 -10.71
N ASN A 65 -3.23 -6.12 -11.90
CA ASN A 65 -2.08 -5.95 -12.78
C ASN A 65 -1.09 -4.97 -12.11
N GLN A 66 -0.78 -5.21 -10.83
CA GLN A 66 0.54 -5.04 -10.29
C GLN A 66 1.42 -5.78 -11.28
N ASP A 67 2.47 -5.10 -11.70
CA ASP A 67 3.54 -5.75 -12.41
C ASP A 67 4.13 -6.78 -11.41
N THR A 68 3.55 -7.98 -11.37
CA THR A 68 3.90 -9.05 -10.42
C THR A 68 5.32 -9.54 -10.70
N ASP A 69 5.80 -9.30 -11.90
CA ASP A 69 7.17 -9.44 -12.35
C ASP A 69 8.05 -8.21 -12.05
N VAL A 70 7.58 -7.23 -11.28
CA VAL A 70 8.35 -6.05 -10.88
C VAL A 70 8.68 -6.07 -9.40
N LEU A 71 9.97 -6.06 -9.12
CA LEU A 71 10.53 -5.85 -7.80
C LEU A 71 10.72 -4.35 -7.58
N THR A 72 9.97 -3.78 -6.63
CA THR A 72 10.19 -2.41 -6.15
C THR A 72 11.22 -2.44 -5.03
N ILE A 73 12.26 -1.63 -5.18
CA ILE A 73 13.39 -1.55 -4.26
C ILE A 73 13.48 -0.12 -3.78
N SER A 74 13.39 0.11 -2.47
CA SER A 74 13.46 1.44 -1.88
C SER A 74 14.51 1.53 -0.76
N TRP A 75 15.16 2.67 -0.66
CA TRP A 75 16.14 2.96 0.40
C TRP A 75 16.19 4.46 0.67
N ARG A 76 16.72 4.84 1.84
CA ARG A 76 16.95 6.25 2.14
C ARG A 76 18.21 6.76 1.46
N SER A 77 18.07 7.83 0.69
CA SER A 77 19.19 8.56 0.12
C SER A 77 20.14 9.00 1.24
N PRO A 78 21.46 8.97 1.02
CA PRO A 78 22.42 9.52 1.95
C PRO A 78 22.03 10.95 2.36
N SER A 79 22.03 11.20 3.66
CA SER A 79 21.74 12.50 4.23
C SER A 79 22.75 12.85 5.30
N VAL A 80 22.85 14.14 5.58
CA VAL A 80 23.66 14.66 6.68
C VAL A 80 22.76 15.22 7.75
N ARG A 81 23.29 15.20 8.96
CA ARG A 81 22.65 15.73 10.14
C ARG A 81 23.51 16.84 10.70
N TYR A 82 22.89 17.91 11.14
CA TYR A 82 23.57 18.97 11.85
C TYR A 82 22.98 19.11 13.25
N VAL A 83 23.82 19.42 14.21
CA VAL A 83 23.41 19.83 15.55
C VAL A 83 23.77 21.28 15.70
N ALA A 84 22.77 22.13 15.92
CA ALA A 84 22.94 23.56 16.08
C ALA A 84 22.64 23.93 17.53
N GLN A 85 23.59 24.60 18.17
CA GLN A 85 23.46 25.02 19.55
C GLN A 85 23.00 26.47 19.64
N TYR A 86 22.12 26.73 20.61
CA TYR A 86 21.65 28.07 20.95
C TYR A 86 21.91 28.35 22.44
N ILE A 87 22.02 29.63 22.75
CA ILE A 87 22.16 30.11 24.13
C ILE A 87 20.82 29.94 24.86
N GLU A 88 19.72 30.29 24.19
CA GLU A 88 18.38 30.32 24.77
C GLU A 88 17.48 29.17 24.30
N VAL A 89 16.72 28.59 25.24
CA VAL A 89 15.75 27.52 24.97
C VAL A 89 14.56 28.05 24.15
N GLU A 90 14.13 29.29 24.37
CA GLU A 90 13.03 29.91 23.61
C GLU A 90 13.38 30.03 22.13
N THR A 91 14.58 30.52 21.82
CA THR A 91 15.12 30.56 20.45
C THR A 91 15.21 29.16 19.83
N THR A 92 15.55 28.15 20.64
CA THR A 92 15.62 26.74 20.19
C THR A 92 14.24 26.21 19.82
N ASN A 93 13.22 26.47 20.64
CA ASN A 93 11.83 26.05 20.39
C ASN A 93 11.23 26.79 19.17
N ALA A 94 11.46 28.10 19.06
CA ALA A 94 11.01 28.89 17.92
C ALA A 94 11.60 28.34 16.61
N LYS A 95 12.90 28.02 16.60
CA LYS A 95 13.57 27.43 15.43
C LYS A 95 13.09 26.01 15.12
N LEU A 96 12.72 25.22 16.13
CA LEU A 96 12.13 23.90 15.90
C LEU A 96 10.81 24.03 15.13
N ALA A 97 9.91 24.91 15.58
CA ALA A 97 8.61 25.13 14.93
C ALA A 97 8.73 25.77 13.53
N GLU A 98 9.73 26.63 13.31
CA GLU A 98 9.98 27.29 12.02
C GLU A 98 10.52 26.33 10.96
N LEU A 99 11.43 25.43 11.35
CA LEU A 99 12.24 24.66 10.41
C LEU A 99 11.73 23.24 10.18
N ASP A 100 10.99 22.66 11.13
CA ASP A 100 10.51 21.29 10.97
C ASP A 100 9.52 21.18 9.80
N GLY A 101 9.78 20.24 8.90
CA GLY A 101 9.01 20.02 7.69
C GLY A 101 9.27 20.99 6.54
N LYS A 102 10.17 21.98 6.69
CA LYS A 102 10.53 22.97 5.66
C LYS A 102 11.17 22.28 4.44
N PRO A 103 10.71 22.57 3.21
CA PRO A 103 11.31 22.02 2.00
C PRO A 103 12.65 22.70 1.68
N TYR A 104 13.67 21.92 1.34
CA TYR A 104 14.98 22.36 0.88
C TYR A 104 15.61 21.33 -0.06
N ALA A 105 16.06 21.78 -1.24
CA ALA A 105 16.68 20.93 -2.26
C ALA A 105 15.86 19.64 -2.58
N GLY A 106 14.53 19.78 -2.64
CA GLY A 106 13.61 18.67 -2.89
C GLY A 106 13.35 17.76 -1.69
N ARG A 107 13.91 18.02 -0.51
CA ARG A 107 13.71 17.25 0.73
C ARG A 107 12.99 18.07 1.79
N ARG A 108 12.24 17.42 2.69
CA ARG A 108 11.70 18.02 3.91
C ARG A 108 12.67 17.79 5.04
N ILE A 109 13.10 18.88 5.63
CA ILE A 109 14.01 18.86 6.76
C ILE A 109 13.25 18.40 7.98
N LYS A 110 13.86 17.51 8.77
CA LYS A 110 13.31 17.08 10.07
C LYS A 110 14.11 17.74 11.18
N VAL A 111 13.45 18.48 12.06
CA VAL A 111 14.10 19.18 13.17
C VAL A 111 13.54 18.66 14.49
N GLU A 112 14.44 18.13 15.32
CA GLU A 112 14.09 17.58 16.63
C GLU A 112 14.89 18.29 17.70
N MET A 113 14.37 18.35 18.92
CA MET A 113 15.23 18.68 20.07
C MET A 113 16.31 17.63 20.21
N ASN A 114 17.54 18.08 20.48
CA ASN A 114 18.60 17.18 20.87
C ASN A 114 18.27 16.68 22.28
N THR A 115 17.70 15.48 22.38
CA THR A 115 17.38 14.79 23.64
C THR A 115 18.40 13.68 23.91
N LEU A 116 18.67 13.42 25.20
CA LEU A 116 19.56 12.32 25.59
C LEU A 116 18.88 10.99 25.25
N PRO A 117 19.58 10.06 24.56
CA PRO A 117 19.07 8.71 24.40
C PRO A 117 18.84 8.07 25.78
N PRO A 118 17.71 7.37 25.99
CA PRO A 118 17.41 6.71 27.26
C PRO A 118 18.57 5.78 27.68
N GLY A 119 19.06 5.93 28.92
CA GLY A 119 20.10 5.07 29.48
C GLY A 119 21.53 5.33 29.01
N ARG A 120 21.80 6.40 28.23
CA ARG A 120 23.18 6.78 27.85
C ARG A 120 23.57 8.11 28.46
N PHE A 121 24.69 8.13 29.19
CA PHE A 121 25.34 9.36 29.62
C PHE A 121 26.36 9.81 28.56
N LEU A 122 26.17 11.03 28.05
CA LEU A 122 27.10 11.66 27.11
C LEU A 122 27.72 12.88 27.80
N PRO A 123 28.99 12.84 28.23
CA PRO A 123 29.60 13.90 29.05
C PRO A 123 29.62 15.30 28.40
N ASN A 124 29.46 15.37 27.07
CA ASN A 124 29.40 16.63 26.31
C ASN A 124 28.02 16.86 25.66
N PHE A 125 26.95 16.33 26.26
CA PHE A 125 25.60 16.49 25.74
C PHE A 125 25.14 17.95 25.86
N GLN A 126 24.61 18.49 24.77
CA GLN A 126 24.14 19.88 24.70
C GLN A 126 22.61 19.90 24.72
N PRO A 127 21.98 20.31 25.84
CA PRO A 127 20.52 20.30 25.99
C PRO A 127 19.84 21.41 25.17
N ASN A 128 20.51 22.54 24.95
CA ASN A 128 19.99 23.68 24.17
C ASN A 128 20.44 23.58 22.71
N ALA A 129 20.12 22.46 22.07
CA ALA A 129 20.49 22.22 20.69
C ALA A 129 19.34 21.58 19.92
N ILE A 130 19.20 21.96 18.65
CA ILE A 130 18.34 21.25 17.70
C ILE A 130 19.17 20.33 16.83
N LYS A 131 18.54 19.23 16.43
CA LYS A 131 19.08 18.26 15.50
C LYS A 131 18.32 18.38 14.19
N ILE A 132 19.02 18.84 13.17
CA ILE A 132 18.52 19.03 11.80
C ILE A 132 18.92 17.81 10.99
N SER A 133 17.95 17.04 10.50
CA SER A 133 18.15 15.80 9.75
C SER A 133 17.54 15.89 8.34
N ASN A 134 17.87 14.90 7.49
CA ASN A 134 17.43 14.80 6.09
C ASN A 134 17.99 15.90 5.15
N LEU A 135 19.14 16.49 5.49
CA LEU A 135 19.80 17.46 4.62
C LEU A 135 20.59 16.76 3.50
N PRO A 136 20.69 17.36 2.30
CA PRO A 136 21.49 16.81 1.21
C PRO A 136 22.98 16.86 1.56
N ARG A 137 23.78 15.92 1.04
CA ARG A 137 25.23 15.86 1.29
C ARG A 137 25.99 17.07 0.79
N SER A 138 25.52 17.68 -0.29
CA SER A 138 26.12 18.85 -0.91
C SER A 138 26.04 20.11 -0.04
N ILE A 139 25.17 20.13 0.98
CA ILE A 139 25.02 21.30 1.82
C ILE A 139 26.34 21.63 2.53
N THR A 140 26.70 22.91 2.51
CA THR A 140 27.88 23.46 3.15
C THR A 140 27.58 23.91 4.58
N HIS A 141 28.62 24.11 5.40
CA HIS A 141 28.42 24.67 6.74
C HIS A 141 27.90 26.11 6.67
N GLU A 142 28.39 26.91 5.72
CA GLU A 142 27.94 28.29 5.54
C GLU A 142 26.45 28.36 5.18
N GLU A 143 25.97 27.49 4.29
CA GLU A 143 24.55 27.42 3.94
C GLU A 143 23.68 27.02 5.13
N VAL A 144 24.13 26.08 5.98
CA VAL A 144 23.37 25.71 7.18
C VAL A 144 23.25 26.88 8.15
N ILE A 145 24.35 27.61 8.33
CA ILE A 145 24.39 28.80 9.20
C ILE A 145 23.48 29.90 8.64
N ALA A 146 23.58 30.19 7.35
CA ALA A 146 22.84 31.28 6.72
C ALA A 146 21.34 30.98 6.56
N LEU A 147 20.96 29.74 6.19
CA LEU A 147 19.59 29.41 5.79
C LEU A 147 18.72 28.83 6.91
N PHE A 148 19.33 28.22 7.92
CA PHE A 148 18.60 27.47 8.94
C PHE A 148 18.87 27.99 10.35
N THR A 149 20.13 28.05 10.77
CA THR A 149 20.43 28.20 12.20
C THR A 149 20.64 29.65 12.62
N GLY A 150 21.29 30.48 11.80
CA GLY A 150 21.80 31.79 12.21
C GLY A 150 22.84 31.72 13.33
N SER A 151 23.23 30.52 13.76
CA SER A 151 24.15 30.25 14.87
C SER A 151 25.50 29.83 14.31
N SER A 152 26.58 30.37 14.86
CA SER A 152 27.96 29.99 14.52
C SER A 152 28.38 28.65 15.13
N SER A 153 27.61 28.11 16.08
CA SER A 153 27.89 26.82 16.74
C SER A 153 27.07 25.71 16.11
N VAL A 154 27.57 25.17 14.99
CA VAL A 154 26.93 24.05 14.28
C VAL A 154 27.95 22.92 14.08
N LYS A 155 27.53 21.68 14.37
CA LYS A 155 28.33 20.46 14.17
C LYS A 155 27.67 19.53 13.15
N ARG A 156 28.41 19.14 12.11
CA ARG A 156 27.97 18.16 11.12
C ARG A 156 28.23 16.73 11.59
N PHE A 157 27.24 15.87 11.41
CA PHE A 157 27.30 14.44 11.63
C PHE A 157 26.87 13.71 10.36
N LEU A 158 27.68 12.73 9.94
CA LEU A 158 27.28 11.77 8.92
C LEU A 158 26.35 10.73 9.54
N VAL A 159 25.21 10.51 8.89
CA VAL A 159 24.31 9.40 9.26
C VAL A 159 24.97 8.11 8.74
N GLY A 160 25.56 7.30 9.64
CA GLY A 160 26.21 6.04 9.27
C GLY A 160 27.46 5.62 10.07
N GLY A 161 27.92 6.43 11.03
CA GLY A 161 29.09 6.10 11.85
C GLY A 161 30.43 6.51 11.22
N PHE A 162 31.48 6.57 12.04
CA PHE A 162 32.81 6.98 11.62
C PHE A 162 33.38 6.04 10.55
N GLY A 163 33.80 6.60 9.41
CA GLY A 163 34.66 5.91 8.43
C GLY A 163 33.96 5.15 7.31
N VAL A 164 32.63 4.98 7.32
CA VAL A 164 31.93 4.32 6.21
C VAL A 164 31.62 5.35 5.12
N ILE A 165 32.33 5.26 4.00
CA ILE A 165 32.00 5.99 2.77
C ILE A 165 30.62 5.51 2.33
N MET A 166 29.57 6.29 2.62
CA MET A 166 28.25 5.94 2.07
C MET A 166 28.30 6.20 0.56
N PRO A 167 27.92 5.22 -0.27
CA PRO A 167 27.81 5.42 -1.71
C PRO A 167 26.79 6.51 -2.01
N ASP A 168 26.98 7.28 -3.08
CA ASP A 168 25.94 8.17 -3.60
C ASP A 168 24.77 7.38 -4.20
N VAL A 169 23.70 8.06 -4.60
CA VAL A 169 22.49 7.40 -5.10
C VAL A 169 22.81 6.58 -6.35
N GLU A 170 23.59 7.15 -7.26
CA GLU A 170 24.02 6.53 -8.51
C GLU A 170 24.86 5.28 -8.27
N GLN A 171 25.75 5.31 -7.27
CA GLN A 171 26.58 4.18 -6.89
C GLN A 171 25.74 3.07 -6.24
N VAL A 172 24.78 3.40 -5.37
CA VAL A 172 23.84 2.40 -4.83
C VAL A 172 23.02 1.77 -5.96
N VAL A 173 22.52 2.57 -6.91
CA VAL A 173 21.78 2.09 -8.08
C VAL A 173 22.61 1.12 -8.92
N ARG A 174 23.88 1.45 -9.18
CA ARG A 174 24.81 0.57 -9.89
C ARG A 174 25.05 -0.73 -9.14
N MET A 175 25.34 -0.66 -7.84
CA MET A 175 25.55 -1.85 -7.03
C MET A 175 24.30 -2.74 -6.97
N LEU A 176 23.10 -2.15 -6.87
CA LEU A 176 21.82 -2.85 -6.92
C LEU A 176 21.65 -3.58 -8.26
N ARG A 177 21.90 -2.89 -9.38
CA ARG A 177 21.85 -3.48 -10.71
C ARG A 177 22.82 -4.66 -10.82
N ASP A 178 24.08 -4.48 -10.44
CA ASP A 178 25.11 -5.54 -10.51
C ASP A 178 24.71 -6.77 -9.66
N ASP A 179 24.12 -6.53 -8.48
CA ASP A 179 23.64 -7.60 -7.60
C ASP A 179 22.43 -8.35 -8.17
N ILE A 180 21.51 -7.63 -8.82
CA ILE A 180 20.37 -8.23 -9.53
C ILE A 180 20.85 -9.03 -10.73
N GLU A 181 21.75 -8.47 -11.54
CA GLU A 181 22.33 -9.14 -12.70
C GLU A 181 23.12 -10.39 -12.27
N ARG A 182 23.82 -10.36 -11.13
CA ARG A 182 24.47 -11.55 -10.56
C ARG A 182 23.47 -12.61 -10.08
N ALA A 183 22.40 -12.19 -9.41
CA ALA A 183 21.38 -13.10 -8.87
C ALA A 183 20.52 -13.73 -9.97
N ALA A 184 20.21 -12.97 -11.02
CA ALA A 184 19.22 -13.32 -12.03
C ALA A 184 19.81 -13.47 -13.45
N SER A 185 21.14 -13.41 -13.63
CA SER A 185 21.90 -13.76 -14.85
C SER A 185 21.13 -13.54 -16.17
N ASN A 186 20.93 -12.27 -16.56
CA ASN A 186 20.24 -11.81 -17.78
C ASN A 186 18.70 -11.91 -17.81
N ARG A 187 18.05 -12.11 -16.67
CA ARG A 187 16.56 -12.14 -16.58
C ARG A 187 15.91 -10.78 -16.31
N LEU A 188 16.73 -9.75 -16.10
CA LEU A 188 16.30 -8.36 -15.94
C LEU A 188 15.93 -7.78 -17.32
N ARG A 189 14.64 -7.49 -17.55
CA ARG A 189 14.15 -6.88 -18.80
C ARG A 189 14.38 -5.39 -18.84
N GLN A 190 14.03 -4.72 -17.75
CA GLN A 190 14.11 -3.28 -17.62
C GLN A 190 14.46 -2.92 -16.19
N PHE A 191 15.24 -1.87 -16.03
CA PHE A 191 15.58 -1.33 -14.73
C PHE A 191 15.33 0.17 -14.78
N ASP A 192 14.27 0.59 -14.11
CA ASP A 192 13.90 1.99 -14.06
C ASP A 192 14.95 2.73 -13.24
N GLN A 193 15.55 3.75 -13.85
CA GLN A 193 16.37 4.67 -13.08
C GLN A 193 15.47 5.39 -12.07
N PRO A 194 15.99 5.72 -10.88
CA PRO A 194 15.22 6.50 -9.92
C PRO A 194 14.80 7.80 -10.60
N SER A 195 13.50 8.03 -10.72
CA SER A 195 12.97 9.30 -11.23
C SER A 195 13.57 10.44 -10.41
N GLY A 196 14.21 11.40 -11.08
CA GLY A 196 15.14 12.36 -10.50
C GLY A 196 14.71 13.05 -9.19
N THR A 197 15.72 13.50 -8.43
CA THR A 197 15.68 13.98 -7.03
C THR A 197 14.99 12.99 -6.07
N PRO A 198 15.63 12.59 -4.95
CA PRO A 198 14.97 11.81 -3.90
C PRO A 198 13.63 12.45 -3.54
N GLY A 199 12.62 11.64 -3.23
CA GLY A 199 11.34 12.17 -2.77
C GLY A 199 11.52 13.11 -1.58
N MET A 200 10.50 13.89 -1.26
CA MET A 200 10.57 14.86 -0.14
C MET A 200 11.07 14.22 1.16
N ASP A 201 10.83 12.94 1.38
CA ASP A 201 11.26 12.22 2.59
C ASP A 201 12.68 11.65 2.51
N GLY A 202 13.41 11.95 1.42
CA GLY A 202 14.76 11.45 1.16
C GLY A 202 14.80 10.01 0.68
N VAL A 203 13.66 9.35 0.46
CA VAL A 203 13.56 7.98 -0.05
C VAL A 203 13.77 7.96 -1.56
N VAL A 204 14.58 7.02 -2.01
CA VAL A 204 14.80 6.69 -3.42
C VAL A 204 14.17 5.33 -3.67
N SER A 205 13.43 5.20 -4.77
CA SER A 205 12.89 3.93 -5.23
C SER A 205 13.31 3.66 -6.67
N VAL A 206 13.56 2.39 -6.96
CA VAL A 206 13.81 1.87 -8.31
C VAL A 206 12.94 0.65 -8.53
N ARG A 207 12.62 0.38 -9.80
CA ARG A 207 11.78 -0.75 -10.19
C ARG A 207 12.58 -1.62 -11.15
N ALA A 208 12.72 -2.89 -10.79
CA ALA A 208 13.37 -3.90 -11.61
C ALA A 208 12.31 -4.81 -12.21
N HIS A 209 12.22 -4.83 -13.53
CA HIS A 209 11.24 -5.60 -14.29
C HIS A 209 11.87 -6.91 -14.77
N PHE A 210 11.22 -8.02 -14.48
CA PHE A 210 11.66 -9.37 -14.84
C PHE A 210 10.75 -9.98 -15.91
N SER A 211 11.07 -11.18 -16.40
CA SER A 211 10.19 -11.87 -17.35
C SER A 211 9.09 -12.68 -16.66
N SER A 212 9.24 -12.95 -15.37
CA SER A 212 8.26 -13.67 -14.56
C SER A 212 8.43 -13.38 -13.07
N TRP A 213 7.37 -13.62 -12.30
CA TRP A 213 7.37 -13.49 -10.84
C TRP A 213 8.45 -14.37 -10.18
N ASP A 214 8.67 -15.60 -10.66
CA ASP A 214 9.67 -16.52 -10.11
C ASP A 214 11.09 -15.91 -10.16
N GLU A 215 11.42 -15.22 -11.23
CA GLU A 215 12.71 -14.55 -11.42
C GLU A 215 12.86 -13.33 -10.52
N ALA A 216 11.79 -12.54 -10.40
CA ALA A 216 11.73 -11.43 -9.47
C ALA A 216 11.86 -11.91 -8.00
N HIS A 217 11.28 -13.08 -7.68
CA HIS A 217 11.36 -13.69 -6.36
C HIS A 217 12.77 -14.21 -6.01
N VAL A 218 13.51 -14.74 -7.00
CA VAL A 218 14.93 -15.08 -6.84
C VAL A 218 15.76 -13.84 -6.53
N ALA A 219 15.54 -12.74 -7.27
CA ALA A 219 16.22 -11.46 -7.01
C ALA A 219 15.85 -10.90 -5.63
N HIS A 220 14.57 -10.93 -5.26
CA HIS A 220 14.08 -10.53 -3.93
C HIS A 220 14.79 -11.30 -2.81
N THR A 221 14.84 -12.62 -2.93
CA THR A 221 15.48 -13.48 -1.92
C THR A 221 16.99 -13.24 -1.84
N SER A 222 17.66 -13.00 -2.97
CA SER A 222 19.10 -12.70 -3.00
C SER A 222 19.45 -11.34 -2.40
N LEU A 223 18.56 -10.35 -2.56
CA LEU A 223 18.73 -9.00 -2.03
C LEU A 223 18.29 -8.88 -0.57
N SER A 224 17.47 -9.81 -0.08
CA SER A 224 16.95 -9.78 1.29
C SER A 224 18.08 -9.75 2.31
N GLY A 225 18.02 -8.78 3.23
CA GLY A 225 19.05 -8.57 4.26
C GLY A 225 20.32 -7.85 3.79
N LYS A 226 20.46 -7.52 2.49
CA LYS A 226 21.59 -6.71 2.02
C LYS A 226 21.48 -5.26 2.48
N ARG A 227 22.64 -4.64 2.63
CA ARG A 227 22.80 -3.22 2.98
C ARG A 227 23.77 -2.57 2.02
N TYR A 228 23.47 -1.36 1.60
CA TYR A 228 24.39 -0.54 0.79
C TYR A 228 24.87 0.62 1.67
N GLY A 229 26.12 0.52 2.13
CA GLY A 229 26.62 1.34 3.24
C GLY A 229 25.92 0.99 4.55
N SER A 230 25.39 1.99 5.25
CA SER A 230 24.64 1.79 6.50
C SER A 230 23.13 1.69 6.32
N GLN A 231 22.60 1.81 5.09
CA GLN A 231 21.16 1.82 4.86
C GLN A 231 20.65 0.41 4.55
N PRO A 232 19.62 -0.08 5.26
CA PRO A 232 18.87 -1.24 4.82
C PRO A 232 18.09 -0.91 3.55
N VAL A 233 17.85 -1.92 2.74
CA VAL A 233 16.99 -1.83 1.56
C VAL A 233 15.65 -2.46 1.89
N CYS A 234 14.58 -1.76 1.56
CA CYS A 234 13.24 -2.31 1.56
C CYS A 234 12.96 -2.91 0.18
N LEU A 235 12.50 -4.15 0.18
CA LEU A 235 12.17 -4.90 -1.03
C LEU A 235 10.68 -5.19 -0.99
N ARG A 236 10.01 -4.93 -2.10
CA ARG A 236 8.61 -5.25 -2.28
C ARG A 236 8.42 -5.96 -3.60
N LEU A 237 8.01 -7.23 -3.50
CA LEU A 237 7.53 -8.02 -4.61
C LEU A 237 6.06 -8.33 -4.36
N PRO A 238 5.13 -7.90 -5.23
CA PRO A 238 3.73 -8.26 -5.09
C PRO A 238 3.53 -9.79 -5.13
N ASP A 239 2.56 -10.30 -4.37
CA ASP A 239 2.20 -11.71 -4.45
C ASP A 239 1.65 -12.06 -5.84
N PRO A 240 1.94 -13.27 -6.36
CA PRO A 240 1.60 -13.65 -7.73
C PRO A 240 0.08 -13.76 -7.94
N PHE A 241 -0.67 -13.96 -6.87
CA PHE A 241 -2.13 -13.89 -6.86
C PHE A 241 -2.62 -13.30 -5.55
N THR A 242 -3.39 -12.23 -5.64
CA THR A 242 -4.11 -11.65 -4.52
C THR A 242 -5.55 -11.44 -4.93
N ILE A 243 -6.48 -11.98 -4.14
CA ILE A 243 -7.90 -11.66 -4.28
C ILE A 243 -8.30 -10.66 -3.21
N ILE A 244 -9.20 -9.76 -3.57
CA ILE A 244 -9.73 -8.73 -2.66
C ILE A 244 -11.24 -8.89 -2.64
N VAL A 245 -11.79 -9.08 -1.45
CA VAL A 245 -13.22 -9.22 -1.22
C VAL A 245 -13.67 -8.20 -0.18
N PRO A 246 -14.91 -7.66 -0.26
CA PRO A 246 -15.45 -6.83 0.82
C PRO A 246 -15.49 -7.56 2.16
N SER A 247 -15.30 -6.85 3.26
CA SER A 247 -15.31 -7.45 4.60
C SER A 247 -16.62 -8.14 4.95
N GLU A 248 -17.76 -7.61 4.49
CA GLU A 248 -19.06 -8.26 4.71
C GLU A 248 -19.20 -9.56 3.91
N GLN A 249 -18.64 -9.60 2.69
CA GLN A 249 -18.58 -10.84 1.90
C GLN A 249 -17.69 -11.87 2.59
N TYR A 250 -16.50 -11.47 3.03
CA TYR A 250 -15.59 -12.36 3.77
C TYR A 250 -16.25 -12.89 5.05
N THR A 251 -16.91 -12.02 5.81
CA THR A 251 -17.61 -12.37 7.05
C THR A 251 -18.72 -13.39 6.81
N ALA A 252 -19.54 -13.19 5.77
CA ALA A 252 -20.59 -14.14 5.39
C ALA A 252 -20.03 -15.52 5.00
N GLN A 253 -18.81 -15.54 4.44
CA GLN A 253 -18.14 -16.74 3.95
C GLN A 253 -17.04 -17.25 4.88
N LYS A 254 -16.92 -16.72 6.11
CA LYS A 254 -15.76 -16.93 6.98
C LYS A 254 -15.48 -18.41 7.23
N ALA A 255 -16.52 -19.20 7.50
CA ALA A 255 -16.39 -20.65 7.70
C ALA A 255 -15.84 -21.37 6.45
N GLN A 256 -16.22 -20.94 5.25
CA GLN A 256 -15.70 -21.50 4.00
C GLN A 256 -14.25 -21.07 3.74
N TRP A 257 -13.90 -19.81 4.05
CA TRP A 257 -12.51 -19.34 3.99
C TRP A 257 -11.62 -20.11 4.99
N ASP A 258 -12.08 -20.31 6.22
CA ASP A 258 -11.38 -21.09 7.25
C ASP A 258 -11.19 -22.56 6.84
N ALA A 259 -12.22 -23.17 6.25
CA ALA A 259 -12.14 -24.52 5.70
C ALA A 259 -11.16 -24.61 4.52
N LEU A 260 -11.13 -23.58 3.65
CA LEU A 260 -10.19 -23.50 2.54
C LEU A 260 -8.75 -23.43 3.04
N MET A 261 -8.46 -22.54 4.01
CA MET A 261 -7.16 -22.43 4.65
C MET A 261 -6.73 -23.72 5.35
N SER A 262 -7.67 -24.39 6.02
CA SER A 262 -7.41 -25.65 6.73
C SER A 262 -7.15 -26.82 5.79
N SER A 263 -7.66 -26.75 4.54
CA SER A 263 -7.43 -27.79 3.52
C SER A 263 -6.03 -27.75 2.89
N ILE A 264 -5.21 -26.76 3.25
CA ILE A 264 -3.82 -26.66 2.79
C ILE A 264 -2.98 -27.69 3.54
N GLY A 265 -2.66 -28.80 2.86
CA GLY A 265 -1.84 -29.88 3.42
C GLY A 265 -0.40 -29.45 3.71
N ASP A 266 0.31 -28.93 2.70
CA ASP A 266 1.67 -28.41 2.85
C ASP A 266 1.70 -26.88 2.69
N ARG A 267 1.82 -26.19 3.83
CA ARG A 267 1.94 -24.72 3.89
C ARG A 267 3.20 -24.18 3.23
N ARG A 268 4.24 -25.00 3.04
CA ARG A 268 5.47 -24.60 2.33
C ARG A 268 5.28 -24.65 0.82
N ALA A 269 4.38 -25.49 0.32
CA ALA A 269 4.05 -25.60 -1.09
C ALA A 269 3.05 -24.53 -1.55
N CYS A 270 2.11 -24.16 -0.68
CA CYS A 270 1.05 -23.21 -0.95
C CYS A 270 0.63 -22.55 0.37
N MET A 271 0.52 -21.23 0.41
CA MET A 271 0.13 -20.47 1.59
C MET A 271 -0.90 -19.43 1.19
N LEU A 272 -2.03 -19.44 1.89
CA LEU A 272 -3.08 -18.44 1.76
C LEU A 272 -3.06 -17.63 3.06
N ILE A 273 -2.78 -16.33 2.98
CA ILE A 273 -2.81 -15.43 4.13
C ILE A 273 -4.06 -14.56 4.01
N VAL A 274 -4.71 -14.26 5.13
CA VAL A 274 -5.82 -13.31 5.18
C VAL A 274 -5.35 -12.07 5.90
N HIS A 275 -5.37 -10.94 5.21
CA HIS A 275 -5.20 -9.61 5.78
C HIS A 275 -6.56 -8.92 5.82
N ASP A 276 -7.10 -8.77 7.02
CA ASP A 276 -8.34 -8.03 7.25
C ASP A 276 -8.01 -6.54 7.37
N ALA A 277 -8.45 -5.76 6.39
CA ALA A 277 -8.29 -4.32 6.34
C ALA A 277 -9.69 -3.68 6.32
N TRP A 278 -10.30 -3.56 7.50
CA TRP A 278 -11.58 -2.88 7.79
C TRP A 278 -12.74 -3.14 6.83
N ASN A 279 -12.72 -2.57 5.63
CA ASN A 279 -13.75 -2.67 4.61
C ASN A 279 -13.45 -3.71 3.51
N ILE A 280 -12.21 -4.15 3.39
CA ILE A 280 -11.76 -5.16 2.45
C ILE A 280 -10.89 -6.20 3.14
N VAL A 281 -10.98 -7.42 2.65
CA VAL A 281 -10.11 -8.51 3.05
C VAL A 281 -9.25 -8.87 1.85
N ARG A 282 -7.94 -8.77 2.04
CA ARG A 282 -6.94 -9.18 1.05
C ARG A 282 -6.51 -10.60 1.36
N THR A 283 -6.50 -11.43 0.34
CA THR A 283 -6.11 -12.82 0.49
C THR A 283 -5.02 -13.17 -0.54
N PRO A 284 -3.75 -12.84 -0.25
CA PRO A 284 -2.64 -13.27 -1.08
C PRO A 284 -2.43 -14.78 -1.00
N LEU A 285 -2.10 -15.34 -2.16
CA LEU A 285 -1.71 -16.72 -2.37
C LEU A 285 -0.27 -16.76 -2.86
N SER A 286 0.60 -17.38 -2.08
CA SER A 286 2.01 -17.55 -2.41
C SER A 286 2.45 -19.00 -2.24
N GLY A 287 3.46 -19.41 -3.00
CA GLY A 287 4.01 -20.75 -2.90
C GLY A 287 4.94 -21.10 -4.07
N PRO A 288 5.86 -22.05 -3.89
CA PRO A 288 6.72 -22.53 -4.97
C PRO A 288 6.02 -23.58 -5.87
N ALA A 289 4.95 -24.23 -5.38
CA ALA A 289 4.32 -25.34 -6.10
C ALA A 289 3.19 -24.84 -7.01
N LYS A 290 3.50 -24.64 -8.31
CA LYS A 290 2.57 -24.10 -9.32
C LYS A 290 1.25 -24.88 -9.44
N GLU A 291 1.30 -26.21 -9.35
CA GLU A 291 0.09 -27.05 -9.42
C GLU A 291 -0.83 -26.84 -8.22
N ALA A 292 -0.26 -26.84 -7.00
CA ALA A 292 -1.01 -26.57 -5.78
C ALA A 292 -1.57 -25.14 -5.75
N MET A 293 -0.79 -24.16 -6.21
CA MET A 293 -1.24 -22.79 -6.38
C MET A 293 -2.38 -22.67 -7.40
N GLY A 294 -2.28 -23.34 -8.55
CA GLY A 294 -3.32 -23.31 -9.58
C GLY A 294 -4.64 -23.90 -9.05
N ALA A 295 -4.57 -25.05 -8.39
CA ALA A 295 -5.74 -25.67 -7.78
C ALA A 295 -6.33 -24.78 -6.66
N MET A 296 -5.49 -24.19 -5.81
CA MET A 296 -5.94 -23.30 -4.73
C MET A 296 -6.58 -22.03 -5.29
N LYS A 297 -5.95 -21.41 -6.29
CA LYS A 297 -6.47 -20.24 -7.00
C LYS A 297 -7.89 -20.50 -7.50
N VAL A 298 -8.12 -21.61 -8.21
CA VAL A 298 -9.46 -21.96 -8.72
C VAL A 298 -10.48 -22.07 -7.58
N ARG A 299 -10.09 -22.65 -6.45
CA ARG A 299 -10.99 -22.79 -5.28
C ARG A 299 -11.28 -21.43 -4.63
N VAL A 300 -10.28 -20.57 -4.50
CA VAL A 300 -10.42 -19.19 -4.00
C VAL A 300 -11.34 -18.38 -4.92
N GLU A 301 -11.14 -18.46 -6.24
CA GLU A 301 -11.97 -17.76 -7.24
C GLU A 301 -13.41 -18.26 -7.22
N ASN A 302 -13.61 -19.58 -7.15
CA ASN A 302 -14.95 -20.16 -7.06
C ASN A 302 -15.69 -19.71 -5.78
N LEU A 303 -14.99 -19.62 -4.65
CA LEU A 303 -15.58 -19.12 -3.41
C LEU A 303 -15.95 -17.63 -3.52
N ALA A 304 -15.05 -16.81 -4.08
CA ALA A 304 -15.27 -15.37 -4.22
C ALA A 304 -16.29 -15.00 -5.30
N LYS A 305 -16.58 -15.90 -6.26
CA LYS A 305 -17.55 -15.69 -7.34
C LYS A 305 -18.99 -15.51 -6.84
N GLY A 306 -19.34 -16.17 -5.74
CA GLY A 306 -20.69 -16.20 -5.17
C GLY A 306 -21.72 -16.91 -6.05
N GLU A 307 -22.96 -16.94 -5.59
CA GLU A 307 -24.08 -17.53 -6.30
C GLU A 307 -24.96 -16.45 -6.94
N MET A 308 -25.30 -16.64 -8.21
CA MET A 308 -26.21 -15.73 -8.91
C MET A 308 -27.67 -16.01 -8.50
N VAL A 309 -28.43 -14.93 -8.34
CA VAL A 309 -29.89 -15.01 -8.12
C VAL A 309 -30.60 -14.71 -9.42
N GLU A 310 -31.68 -15.44 -9.68
CA GLU A 310 -32.59 -15.11 -10.77
C GLU A 310 -33.41 -13.87 -10.42
N GLY A 311 -33.47 -12.92 -11.34
CA GLY A 311 -34.24 -11.70 -11.20
C GLY A 311 -33.43 -10.52 -10.64
N TRP A 312 -33.96 -9.33 -10.90
CA TRP A 312 -33.27 -8.06 -10.67
C TRP A 312 -34.27 -6.93 -10.47
N HIS A 313 -33.92 -5.94 -9.64
CA HIS A 313 -34.66 -4.68 -9.58
C HIS A 313 -33.76 -3.51 -9.15
N ARG A 314 -33.94 -2.34 -9.79
CA ARG A 314 -33.08 -1.14 -9.57
C ARG A 314 -33.06 -0.62 -8.14
N SER A 315 -34.14 -0.80 -7.38
CA SER A 315 -34.21 -0.35 -5.97
C SER A 315 -33.21 -1.08 -5.08
N LEU A 316 -32.77 -2.28 -5.46
CA LEU A 316 -31.79 -3.07 -4.71
C LEU A 316 -30.37 -2.53 -4.85
N CYS A 317 -30.11 -1.65 -5.83
CA CYS A 317 -28.82 -0.96 -6.01
C CYS A 317 -28.63 0.28 -5.16
N LEU A 318 -29.68 0.73 -4.46
CA LEU A 318 -29.56 1.91 -3.63
C LEU A 318 -28.46 1.69 -2.59
N SER A 319 -27.51 2.63 -2.54
CA SER A 319 -26.47 2.59 -1.53
C SER A 319 -27.13 2.51 -0.16
N ASN A 320 -26.66 1.57 0.66
CA ASN A 320 -27.22 1.32 1.99
C ASN A 320 -28.69 0.83 2.02
N ASN A 321 -29.06 -0.05 1.08
CA ASN A 321 -30.41 -0.59 1.01
C ASN A 321 -30.82 -1.32 2.33
N PRO A 322 -31.91 -0.89 3.00
CA PRO A 322 -32.33 -1.45 4.29
C PRO A 322 -32.81 -2.89 4.18
N PHE A 323 -33.39 -3.28 3.05
CA PHE A 323 -33.80 -4.65 2.80
C PHE A 323 -32.58 -5.58 2.67
N LEU A 324 -31.51 -5.18 1.96
CA LEU A 324 -30.29 -5.99 1.89
C LEU A 324 -29.59 -6.11 3.26
N ARG A 325 -29.59 -5.06 4.08
CA ARG A 325 -29.11 -5.14 5.47
C ARG A 325 -29.94 -6.12 6.30
N ARG A 326 -31.26 -6.11 6.13
CA ARG A 326 -32.16 -7.04 6.80
C ARG A 326 -31.88 -8.48 6.38
N VAL A 327 -31.69 -8.73 5.09
CA VAL A 327 -31.32 -10.07 4.58
C VAL A 327 -30.01 -10.53 5.24
N PHE A 328 -28.99 -9.68 5.30
CA PHE A 328 -27.73 -10.02 5.98
C PHE A 328 -27.92 -10.29 7.48
N GLY A 329 -28.69 -9.45 8.18
CA GLY A 329 -28.94 -9.63 9.61
C GLY A 329 -29.77 -10.87 9.97
N GLU A 330 -30.75 -11.23 9.14
CA GLU A 330 -31.65 -12.37 9.41
C GLU A 330 -31.07 -13.72 8.95
N THR A 331 -30.30 -13.72 7.85
CA THR A 331 -29.82 -14.97 7.23
C THR A 331 -28.32 -15.20 7.41
N GLY A 332 -27.54 -14.15 7.65
CA GLY A 332 -26.08 -14.17 7.60
C GLY A 332 -25.50 -14.19 6.18
N ALA A 333 -26.33 -14.16 5.13
CA ALA A 333 -25.87 -14.10 3.75
C ALA A 333 -25.71 -12.64 3.29
N TYR A 334 -24.57 -12.34 2.68
CA TYR A 334 -24.30 -11.05 2.08
C TYR A 334 -24.82 -11.03 0.64
N VAL A 335 -25.52 -9.96 0.27
CA VAL A 335 -26.07 -9.79 -1.08
C VAL A 335 -25.47 -8.55 -1.71
N ARG A 336 -24.91 -8.72 -2.91
CA ARG A 336 -24.37 -7.64 -3.72
C ARG A 336 -25.22 -7.44 -4.96
N ALA A 337 -25.63 -6.20 -5.16
CA ALA A 337 -26.33 -5.77 -6.37
C ALA A 337 -25.34 -5.10 -7.33
N ASP A 338 -25.27 -5.57 -8.58
CA ASP A 338 -24.51 -4.93 -9.64
C ASP A 338 -25.45 -4.20 -10.60
N TRP A 339 -25.45 -2.87 -10.54
CA TRP A 339 -26.34 -2.04 -11.37
C TRP A 339 -25.99 -2.07 -12.85
N LYS A 340 -24.71 -2.28 -13.21
CA LYS A 340 -24.26 -2.31 -14.60
C LYS A 340 -24.66 -3.62 -15.27
N ARG A 341 -24.49 -4.72 -14.55
CA ARG A 341 -24.81 -6.07 -15.03
C ARG A 341 -26.23 -6.51 -14.72
N GLN A 342 -26.98 -5.68 -13.98
CA GLN A 342 -28.36 -5.95 -13.59
C GLN A 342 -28.50 -7.33 -12.93
N SER A 343 -27.59 -7.63 -12.00
CA SER A 343 -27.47 -8.95 -11.39
C SER A 343 -27.31 -8.89 -9.88
N LEU A 344 -27.98 -9.79 -9.17
CA LEU A 344 -27.78 -10.02 -7.73
C LEU A 344 -26.87 -11.23 -7.52
N LYS A 345 -25.91 -11.08 -6.60
CA LYS A 345 -25.05 -12.16 -6.13
C LYS A 345 -25.17 -12.33 -4.64
N MET A 346 -25.21 -13.58 -4.20
CA MET A 346 -25.27 -13.96 -2.80
C MET A 346 -23.98 -14.67 -2.39
N TYR A 347 -23.58 -14.40 -1.15
CA TYR A 347 -22.39 -14.94 -0.54
C TYR A 347 -22.74 -15.38 0.88
N GLY A 348 -22.40 -16.60 1.25
CA GLY A 348 -22.69 -17.12 2.58
C GLY A 348 -22.64 -18.63 2.61
N ALA A 349 -22.86 -19.20 3.80
CA ALA A 349 -23.07 -20.64 3.95
C ALA A 349 -24.27 -21.11 3.09
N PRO A 350 -24.27 -22.33 2.52
CA PRO A 350 -25.34 -22.79 1.62
C PRO A 350 -26.75 -22.59 2.20
N ARG A 351 -26.94 -22.94 3.49
CA ARG A 351 -28.22 -22.73 4.19
C ARG A 351 -28.62 -21.26 4.30
N ALA A 352 -27.65 -20.37 4.54
CA ALA A 352 -27.89 -18.93 4.64
C ALA A 352 -28.27 -18.37 3.25
N VAL A 353 -27.59 -18.81 2.21
CA VAL A 353 -27.87 -18.44 0.81
C VAL A 353 -29.26 -18.90 0.39
N ASP A 354 -29.68 -20.11 0.74
CA ASP A 354 -31.03 -20.61 0.43
C ASP A 354 -32.14 -19.78 1.11
N LEU A 355 -31.94 -19.40 2.38
CA LEU A 355 -32.88 -18.54 3.09
C LEU A 355 -32.94 -17.13 2.48
N ALA A 356 -31.77 -16.56 2.17
CA ALA A 356 -31.68 -15.26 1.50
C ALA A 356 -32.33 -15.29 0.12
N ARG A 357 -32.14 -16.37 -0.65
CA ARG A 357 -32.76 -16.57 -1.97
C ARG A 357 -34.28 -16.44 -1.90
N ASN A 358 -34.91 -17.05 -0.90
CA ASN A 358 -36.35 -16.96 -0.69
C ASN A 358 -36.79 -15.53 -0.33
N MET A 359 -36.04 -14.82 0.53
CA MET A 359 -36.32 -13.43 0.87
C MET A 359 -36.20 -12.50 -0.35
N ILE A 360 -35.14 -12.64 -1.13
CA ILE A 360 -34.93 -11.87 -2.36
C ILE A 360 -36.04 -12.15 -3.37
N LYS A 361 -36.42 -13.41 -3.56
CA LYS A 361 -37.51 -13.78 -4.48
C LYS A 361 -38.82 -13.10 -4.11
N ASN A 362 -39.23 -13.19 -2.84
CA ASN A 362 -40.45 -12.55 -2.36
C ASN A 362 -40.41 -11.02 -2.54
N GLU A 363 -39.26 -10.39 -2.32
CA GLU A 363 -39.10 -8.96 -2.52
C GLU A 363 -39.12 -8.57 -4.00
N LEU A 364 -38.52 -9.37 -4.88
CA LEU A 364 -38.59 -9.15 -6.32
C LEU A 364 -40.03 -9.29 -6.84
N GLU A 365 -40.79 -10.27 -6.35
CA GLU A 365 -42.22 -10.42 -6.67
C GLU A 365 -43.04 -9.21 -6.19
N ARG A 366 -42.72 -8.67 -5.00
CA ARG A 366 -43.34 -7.44 -4.46
C ARG A 366 -42.99 -6.20 -5.29
N LEU A 367 -41.77 -6.14 -5.84
CA LEU A 367 -41.27 -5.01 -6.62
C LEU A 367 -41.67 -5.06 -8.10
N ALA A 368 -41.91 -6.24 -8.66
CA ALA A 368 -42.31 -6.43 -10.05
C ALA A 368 -43.49 -5.54 -10.52
N PRO A 369 -44.59 -5.36 -9.75
CA PRO A 369 -45.69 -4.48 -10.17
C PRO A 369 -45.41 -2.98 -9.99
N LEU A 370 -44.33 -2.59 -9.33
CA LEU A 370 -43.97 -1.18 -9.06
C LEU A 370 -43.07 -0.56 -10.14
N ASP A 371 -42.62 -1.34 -11.11
CA ASP A 371 -41.89 -0.85 -12.28
C ASP A 371 -42.87 -0.20 -13.29
N TYR A 372 -43.22 1.07 -13.05
CA TYR A 372 -43.92 1.86 -14.06
C TYR A 372 -42.93 2.40 -15.10
N THR A 373 -43.16 2.04 -16.36
CA THR A 373 -42.48 2.63 -17.52
C THR A 373 -43.17 3.97 -17.85
N VAL A 374 -42.48 5.09 -17.66
CA VAL A 374 -42.96 6.38 -18.16
C VAL A 374 -42.59 6.48 -19.63
N THR A 375 -43.55 6.23 -20.52
CA THR A 375 -43.38 6.46 -21.95
C THR A 375 -43.40 7.97 -22.21
N PHE A 376 -42.24 8.56 -22.47
CA PHE A 376 -42.19 9.93 -22.96
C PHE A 376 -42.63 9.94 -24.43
N LEU A 377 -43.86 10.42 -24.67
CA LEU A 377 -44.29 10.78 -26.02
C LEU A 377 -43.46 12.00 -26.47
N LYS A 378 -42.70 11.85 -27.55
CA LYS A 378 -42.03 12.97 -28.23
C LYS A 378 -43.11 13.92 -28.75
N GLY A 379 -43.18 15.11 -28.16
CA GLY A 379 -43.86 16.28 -28.72
C GLY A 379 -42.92 17.07 -29.62
#